data_AF-A0A7W8K8Z0-F1
#
_entry.id   AF-A0A7W8K8Z0-F1
#
_cell.length_a   1.000
_cell.length_b   1.000
_cell.length_c   1.000
_cell.angle_alpha   90.00
_cell.angle_beta   90.00
_cell.angle_gamma   90.00
#
_symmetry.space_group_name_H-M   'P 1'
#
loop_
_entity.id
_entity.type
_entity.pdbx_description
1 polymer ?
#
loop_
_entity_poly.entity_id
_entity_poly.type
_entity_poly.pdbx_seq_one_letter_code
_entity_poly.pdbx_strand_id
1 'polypeptide(L)' 'MSTNDAQAPSIGDLLKNIGDAFETQQNRFNRAVFQSQPPKQQDEILQNGYNNGMSVKTLGKMTGVPASTIYSKIKAK' A
#
# COMPACT_ATOMS: atom_id res chain seq x y z
N MET A 1 -38.12 -18.94 16.90
CA MET A 1 -37.06 -18.91 15.87
C MET A 1 -36.92 -17.46 15.43
N SER A 2 -35.86 -16.78 15.84
CA SER A 2 -35.58 -15.41 15.38
C SER A 2 -34.85 -15.54 14.05
N THR A 3 -35.46 -15.10 12.96
CA THR A 3 -34.77 -14.99 11.67
C THR A 3 -33.73 -13.88 11.81
N ASN A 4 -32.46 -14.24 11.63
CA ASN A 4 -31.39 -13.25 11.49
C ASN A 4 -31.60 -12.57 10.15
N ASP A 5 -32.36 -11.48 10.14
CA ASP A 5 -32.51 -10.62 8.98
C ASP A 5 -31.18 -9.89 8.78
N ALA A 6 -30.28 -10.50 8.00
CA ALA A 6 -29.05 -9.87 7.58
C ALA A 6 -29.40 -8.67 6.69
N GLN A 7 -29.32 -7.46 7.26
CA GLN A 7 -29.49 -6.21 6.54
C GLN A 7 -28.57 -6.20 5.30
N ALA A 8 -29.14 -6.00 4.12
CA ALA A 8 -28.37 -5.89 2.89
C ALA A 8 -27.38 -4.70 2.98
N PRO A 9 -26.15 -4.82 2.45
CA PRO A 9 -25.14 -3.77 2.51
C PRO A 9 -25.63 -2.50 1.82
N SER A 10 -25.28 -1.34 2.38
CA SER A 10 -25.63 -0.05 1.79
C SER A 10 -24.83 0.20 0.50
N ILE A 11 -25.30 1.12 -0.35
CA ILE A 11 -24.53 1.58 -1.52
C ILE A 11 -23.18 2.16 -1.07
N GLY A 12 -23.11 2.81 0.09
CA GLY A 12 -21.85 3.32 0.65
C GLY A 12 -20.86 2.20 0.98
N ASP A 13 -21.32 1.11 1.58
CA ASP A 13 -20.49 -0.05 1.89
C ASP A 13 -19.97 -0.71 0.60
N LEU A 14 -20.82 -0.82 -0.42
CA LEU A 14 -20.42 -1.36 -1.72
C LEU A 14 -19.33 -0.52 -2.39
N LEU A 15 -19.50 0.81 -2.44
CA LEU A 15 -18.51 1.72 -3.02
C LEU A 15 -17.17 1.67 -2.26
N LYS A 16 -17.22 1.61 -0.93
CA LYS A 16 -16.03 1.44 -0.09
C LYS A 16 -15.32 0.13 -0.41
N ASN A 17 -16.04 -0.99 -0.47
CA ASN A 17 -15.46 -2.29 -0.75
C ASN A 17 -14.82 -2.34 -2.15
N ILE A 18 -15.44 -1.70 -3.14
CA ILE A 18 -14.88 -1.55 -4.48
C ILE A 18 -13.57 -0.75 -4.41
N GLY A 19 -13.58 0.41 -3.73
CA GLY A 19 -12.38 1.23 -3.53
C GLY A 19 -11.23 0.47 -2.86
N ASP A 20 -11.53 -0.25 -1.76
CA ASP A 20 -10.56 -1.04 -1.02
C ASP A 20 -9.99 -2.19 -1.87
N ALA A 21 -10.81 -2.80 -2.74
CA ALA A 21 -10.38 -3.84 -3.68
C ALA A 21 -9.42 -3.28 -4.74
N PHE A 22 -9.72 -2.11 -5.31
CA PHE A 22 -8.83 -1.42 -6.26
C PHE A 22 -7.51 -1.02 -5.60
N GLU A 23 -7.52 -0.43 -4.39
CA GLU A 23 -6.30 -0.08 -3.65
C GLU A 23 -5.44 -1.34 -3.41
N THR A 24 -6.07 -2.44 -3.01
CA THR A 24 -5.39 -3.73 -2.78
C THR A 24 -4.72 -4.24 -4.04
N GLN A 25 -5.42 -4.21 -5.18
CA GLN A 25 -4.88 -4.68 -6.45
C GLN A 25 -3.71 -3.81 -6.93
N GLN A 26 -3.84 -2.48 -6.81
CA GLN A 26 -2.77 -1.55 -7.15
C GLN A 26 -1.53 -1.77 -6.28
N ASN A 27 -1.70 -1.95 -4.97
CA ASN A 27 -0.58 -2.21 -4.07
C ASN A 27 0.14 -3.54 -4.37
N ARG A 28 -0.60 -4.57 -4.77
CA ARG A 28 -0.01 -5.84 -5.22
C ARG A 28 0.83 -5.67 -6.47
N PHE A 29 0.32 -4.93 -7.46
CA PHE A 29 1.05 -4.61 -8.67
C PHE A 29 2.32 -3.79 -8.36
N ASN A 30 2.19 -2.72 -7.57
CA ASN A 30 3.32 -1.88 -7.15
C ASN A 30 4.40 -2.70 -6.46
N ARG A 31 4.00 -3.61 -5.57
CA ARG A 31 4.92 -4.54 -4.88
C ARG A 31 5.64 -5.45 -5.86
N ALA A 32 4.93 -6.05 -6.82
CA ALA A 32 5.55 -6.93 -7.81
C ALA A 32 6.57 -6.18 -8.67
N VAL A 33 6.22 -4.97 -9.15
CA VAL A 33 7.13 -4.12 -9.93
C VAL A 33 8.33 -3.68 -9.10
N PHE A 34 8.14 -3.35 -7.82
CA PHE A 34 9.22 -2.99 -6.92
C PHE A 34 10.18 -4.18 -6.69
N GLN A 35 9.63 -5.36 -6.39
CA GLN A 35 10.40 -6.57 -6.12
C GLN A 35 11.15 -7.10 -7.35
N SER A 36 10.69 -6.78 -8.56
CA SER A 36 11.42 -7.13 -9.79
C SER A 36 12.66 -6.27 -10.04
N GLN A 37 12.83 -5.16 -9.31
CA GLN A 37 14.00 -4.29 -9.48
C GLN A 37 15.23 -4.82 -8.70
N PRO A 38 16.45 -4.60 -9.19
CA PRO A 38 17.67 -4.83 -8.44
C PRO A 38 17.69 -4.09 -7.08
N PRO A 39 18.37 -4.60 -6.05
CA PRO A 39 18.36 -4.01 -4.70
C PRO A 39 18.74 -2.53 -4.65
N LYS A 40 19.73 -2.11 -5.45
CA LYS A 40 20.13 -0.69 -5.52
C LYS A 40 18.99 0.20 -6.05
N GLN A 41 18.27 -0.27 -7.07
CA GLN A 41 17.15 0.47 -7.63
C GLN A 41 15.96 0.51 -6.66
N GLN A 42 15.73 -0.56 -5.88
CA GLN A 42 14.74 -0.54 -4.80
C GLN A 42 15.04 0.57 -3.77
N ASP A 43 16.31 0.70 -3.36
CA ASP A 43 16.73 1.75 -2.43
C ASP A 43 16.52 3.15 -3.03
N GLU A 44 16.86 3.34 -4.32
CA GLU A 44 16.63 4.59 -5.05
C GLU A 44 15.14 4.92 -5.18
N ILE A 45 14.28 3.94 -5.44
CA ILE A 45 12.81 4.12 -5.49
C ILE A 45 12.28 4.57 -4.12
N LEU A 46 12.71 3.94 -3.03
CA LEU A 46 12.31 4.32 -1.68
C LEU A 46 12.77 5.74 -1.33
N GLN A 47 14.04 6.06 -1.62
CA GLN A 47 14.60 7.39 -1.37
C GLN A 47 13.89 8.47 -2.21
N ASN A 48 13.67 8.22 -3.49
CA ASN A 48 12.99 9.16 -4.38
C ASN A 48 11.55 9.37 -3.94
N GLY A 49 10.84 8.31 -3.56
CA GLY A 49 9.48 8.44 -3.05
C GLY A 49 9.41 9.33 -1.80
N TYR A 50 10.33 9.11 -0.86
CA TYR A 50 10.44 9.94 0.34
C TYR A 50 10.79 11.41 0.01
N ASN A 51 11.77 11.63 -0.86
CA ASN A 51 12.17 12.97 -1.30
C ASN A 51 11.04 13.74 -2.01
N ASN A 52 10.11 13.03 -2.64
CA ASN A 52 8.90 13.59 -3.26
C ASN A 52 7.73 13.75 -2.28
N GLY A 53 7.96 13.61 -0.97
CA GLY A 53 6.97 13.87 0.07
C GLY A 53 6.10 12.67 0.44
N MET A 54 6.36 11.46 -0.08
CA MET A 54 5.63 10.28 0.40
C MET A 54 6.06 9.92 1.82
N SER A 55 5.06 9.70 2.69
CA SER A 55 5.33 9.17 4.02
C SER A 55 5.90 7.75 3.96
N VAL A 56 6.74 7.38 4.93
CA VAL A 56 7.25 6.00 5.07
C VAL A 56 6.12 4.98 5.19
N LYS A 57 5.00 5.36 5.83
CA LYS A 57 3.79 4.52 5.92
C LYS A 57 3.20 4.23 4.54
N THR A 58 3.11 5.25 3.68
CA THR A 58 2.62 5.11 2.31
C THR A 58 3.55 4.23 1.48
N LEU A 59 4.86 4.46 1.57
CA LEU A 59 5.87 3.66 0.88
C LEU A 59 5.79 2.19 1.31
N GLY A 60 5.64 1.92 2.61
CA GLY A 60 5.48 0.56 3.12
C GLY A 60 4.22 -0.14 2.61
N LYS A 61 3.10 0.57 2.49
CA LYS A 61 1.88 0.02 1.87
C LYS A 61 2.10 -0.38 0.41
N MET A 62 2.68 0.51 -0.39
CA MET A 62 2.85 0.32 -1.83
C MET A 62 3.90 -0.73 -2.18
N THR A 63 5.02 -0.75 -1.46
CA THR A 63 6.16 -1.63 -1.74
C THR A 63 6.12 -2.94 -0.96
N GLY A 64 5.38 -2.98 0.15
CA GLY A 64 5.42 -4.09 1.11
C GLY A 64 6.65 -4.12 2.01
N VAL A 65 7.55 -3.13 1.91
CA VAL A 65 8.74 -3.04 2.76
C VAL A 65 8.34 -2.54 4.15
N PRO A 66 8.79 -3.17 5.24
CA PRO A 66 8.50 -2.68 6.60
C PRO A 66 9.00 -1.25 6.81
N ALA A 67 8.23 -0.44 7.53
CA ALA A 67 8.58 0.96 7.78
C ALA A 67 9.97 1.11 8.43
N SER A 68 10.32 0.25 9.39
CA SER A 68 11.65 0.21 10.02
C SER A 68 12.77 -0.03 9.00
N THR A 69 12.56 -0.96 8.06
CA THR A 69 13.50 -1.21 6.96
C THR A 69 13.61 0.00 6.05
N ILE A 70 12.51 0.69 5.73
CA ILE A 70 12.55 1.91 4.92
C ILE A 70 13.36 2.99 5.63
N TYR A 71 13.13 3.24 6.92
CA TYR A 71 13.93 4.21 7.70
C TYR A 71 15.42 3.90 7.70
N SER A 72 15.81 2.62 7.66
CA SER A 72 17.22 2.24 7.57
C SER A 72 17.84 2.45 6.18
N LYS A 73 17.01 2.52 5.13
CA LYS A 73 17.43 2.65 3.73
C LYS A 73 17.43 4.09 3.24
N ILE A 74 16.51 4.92 3.73
CA ILE A 74 16.42 6.32 3.34
C ILE A 74 17.36 7.17 4.19
N LYS A 75 18.01 8.14 3.56
CA LYS A 75 18.70 9.23 4.23
C LYS A 75 17.69 10.36 4.41
N ALA A 76 17.30 10.63 5.66
CA ALA A 76 16.63 11.87 5.99
C ALA A 76 17.62 13.02 5.77
N LYS A 77 17.25 14.01 4.97
CA LYS A 77 18.01 15.26 4.84
C LYS A 77 17.70 16.19 6.00
#